data_AF-A0A962RA19-F1
#
_entry.id   AF-A0A962RA19-F1
#
_cell.length_a   1.000
_cell.length_b   1.000
_cell.length_c   1.000
_cell.angle_alpha   90.00
_cell.angle_beta   90.00
_cell.angle_gamma   90.00
#
_symmetry.space_group_name_H-M   'P 1'
#
loop_
_entity.id
_entity.type
_entity.pdbx_description
1 polymer ?
#
loop_
_entity_poly.entity_id
_entity_poly.type
_entity_poly.pdbx_seq_one_letter_code
_entity_poly.pdbx_strand_id
1 'polypeptide(L)' 'AEFRDTPVIMLSSKDGLFDRARGRIVGSDQYLTKPFTKEELLSAIKQHVASAA' A
#
# COMPACT_ATOMS: atom_id res chain seq x y z
N ALA A 1 -20.49 2.14 4.56
CA ALA A 1 -19.25 2.78 4.10
C ALA A 1 -18.75 1.98 2.91
N GLU A 2 -19.03 2.46 1.70
CA GLU A 2 -18.90 1.73 0.43
C GLU A 2 -17.47 1.23 0.13
N PHE A 3 -16.45 1.89 0.67
CA PHE A 3 -15.05 1.58 0.40
C PHE A 3 -14.29 0.99 1.59
N ARG A 4 -14.98 0.65 2.68
CA ARG A 4 -14.33 0.24 3.94
C ARG A 4 -13.42 -0.96 3.75
N ASP A 5 -13.82 -1.89 2.89
CA ASP A 5 -13.13 -3.15 2.68
C ASP A 5 -12.29 -3.13 1.38
N THR A 6 -12.13 -1.95 0.76
CA THR A 6 -11.29 -1.78 -0.45
C THR A 6 -9.83 -1.60 -0.04
N PRO A 7 -8.90 -2.49 -0.44
CA PRO A 7 -7.50 -2.35 -0.09
C PRO A 7 -6.85 -1.12 -0.73
N VAL A 8 -6.02 -0.39 0.02
CA VAL A 8 -5.32 0.81 -0.45
C VAL A 8 -3.81 0.65 -0.36
N ILE A 9 -3.15 0.73 -1.53
CA ILE A 9 -1.69 0.76 -1.67
C ILE A 9 -1.25 2.20 -1.96
N MET A 10 -0.51 2.82 -1.04
CA MET A 10 -0.01 4.18 -1.19
C MET A 10 1.37 4.21 -1.87
N LEU A 11 1.54 5.04 -2.90
CA LEU A 11 2.81 5.21 -3.62
C LEU A 11 3.38 6.61 -3.36
N SER A 12 4.58 6.73 -2.79
CA SER A 12 5.11 8.04 -2.34
C SER A 12 6.62 8.15 -2.43
N SER A 13 7.16 9.34 -2.73
CA SER A 13 8.60 9.60 -2.64
C SER A 13 9.06 9.90 -1.21
N LYS A 14 8.14 9.99 -0.25
CA LYS A 14 8.46 10.19 1.16
C LYS A 14 8.82 8.85 1.80
N ASP A 15 10.09 8.69 2.12
CA ASP A 15 10.71 7.47 2.65
C ASP A 15 11.04 7.55 4.15
N GLY A 16 10.59 8.62 4.82
CA GLY A 16 10.73 8.77 6.26
C GLY A 16 10.04 7.64 7.01
N LEU A 17 10.69 7.13 8.06
CA LEU A 17 10.12 6.10 8.95
C LEU A 17 8.73 6.52 9.49
N PHE A 18 8.57 7.81 9.77
CA PHE A 18 7.31 8.41 10.23
C PHE A 18 6.22 8.45 9.15
N ASP A 19 6.58 8.62 7.86
CA ASP A 19 5.60 8.63 6.77
C ASP A 19 5.02 7.21 6.52
N ARG A 20 5.88 6.18 6.60
CA ARG A 20 5.44 4.77 6.53
C ARG A 20 4.58 4.36 7.73
N ALA A 21 5.00 4.76 8.93
CA ALA A 21 4.24 4.49 10.15
C ALA A 21 2.87 5.19 10.12
N ARG A 22 2.83 6.46 9.68
CA ARG A 22 1.57 7.19 9.51
C ARG A 22 0.66 6.52 8.50
N GLY A 23 1.17 6.09 7.33
CA GLY A 23 0.39 5.34 6.33
C GLY A 23 -0.32 4.14 6.93
N ARG A 24 0.41 3.31 7.69
CA ARG A 24 -0.19 2.15 8.39
C ARG A 24 -1.20 2.55 9.47
N ILE A 25 -0.91 3.59 10.25
CA ILE A 25 -1.80 4.05 11.34
C ILE A 25 -3.11 4.62 10.79
N VAL A 26 -3.10 5.29 9.64
CA VAL A 26 -4.31 5.86 9.01
C VAL A 26 -5.09 4.85 8.17
N GLY A 27 -4.66 3.58 8.12
CA GLY A 27 -5.38 2.50 7.44
C GLY A 27 -4.95 2.22 5.99
N SER A 28 -3.75 2.61 5.56
CA SER A 28 -3.21 2.06 4.31
C SER A 28 -2.74 0.63 4.55
N ASP A 29 -3.25 -0.32 3.76
CA ASP A 29 -2.82 -1.72 3.83
C ASP A 29 -1.35 -1.89 3.42
N GLN A 30 -0.85 -1.02 2.52
CA GLN A 30 0.53 -1.03 2.08
C GLN A 30 1.04 0.34 1.64
N TYR A 31 2.34 0.58 1.81
CA TYR A 31 3.04 1.80 1.40
C TYR A 31 4.29 1.43 0.59
N LEU A 32 4.41 1.94 -0.63
CA LEU A 32 5.53 1.71 -1.54
C LEU A 32 6.25 3.02 -1.85
N THR A 33 7.55 3.06 -1.53
CA THR A 33 8.38 4.24 -1.76
C THR A 33 8.88 4.28 -3.20
N LYS A 34 8.86 5.46 -3.83
CA LYS A 34 9.45 5.68 -5.17
C LYS A 34 10.96 5.96 -5.08
N PRO A 35 11.78 5.50 -6.05
CA PRO A 35 11.40 4.69 -7.20
C PRO A 35 11.18 3.22 -6.82
N PHE A 36 10.25 2.56 -7.51
CA PHE A 36 10.00 1.13 -7.37
C PHE A 36 10.07 0.46 -8.75
N THR A 37 10.37 -0.82 -8.74
CA THR A 37 10.35 -1.71 -9.89
C THR A 37 8.92 -2.15 -10.21
N LYS A 38 8.72 -2.63 -11.45
CA LYS A 38 7.44 -3.21 -11.87
C LYS A 38 7.09 -4.43 -11.01
N GLU A 39 8.09 -5.23 -10.67
CA GLU A 39 7.98 -6.44 -9.86
C GLU A 39 7.49 -6.12 -8.44
N GLU A 40 8.02 -5.07 -7.81
CA GLU A 40 7.58 -4.60 -6.49
C GLU A 40 6.11 -4.17 -6.49
N LEU A 41 5.69 -3.40 -7.50
CA LEU A 41 4.30 -2.99 -7.64
C LEU A 41 3.35 -4.18 -7.86
N LEU A 42 3.71 -5.10 -8.75
CA LEU A 42 2.89 -6.28 -9.03
C LEU A 42 2.80 -7.22 -7.83
N SER A 43 3.89 -7.33 -7.05
CA SER A 43 3.90 -8.10 -5.81
C SER A 43 2.92 -7.52 -4.78
N ALA A 44 2.98 -6.20 -4.57
CA ALA A 44 2.06 -5.48 -3.68
C ALA A 44 0.59 -5.70 -4.07
N ILE A 45 0.25 -5.58 -5.36
CA ILE A 45 -1.11 -5.83 -5.85
C ILE A 45 -1.53 -7.29 -5.56
N LYS A 46 -0.69 -8.27 -5.89
CA LYS A 46 -1.02 -9.70 -5.69
C LYS A 46 -1.29 -10.05 -4.23
N GLN A 47 -0.61 -9.39 -3.28
CA GLN A 47 -0.83 -9.60 -1.84
C GLN A 47 -2.27 -9.24 -1.40
N HIS A 48 -2.90 -8.26 -2.05
CA HIS A 48 -4.21 -7.76 -1.66
C HIS A 48 -5.37 -8.26 -2.55
N VAL A 49 -5.08 -8.85 -3.71
CA VAL A 49 -6.10 -9.44 -4.60
C VAL A 49 -6.52 -10.84 -4.15
N ALA A 50 -5.68 -11.58 -3.41
CA ALA A 50 -5.97 -12.95 -2.98
C ALA A 50 -7.04 -13.05 -1.87
N SER A 51 -7.46 -11.93 -1.28
CA SER A 51 -8.39 -11.87 -0.15
C SER A 51 -9.87 -11.69 -0.54
N ALA A 52 -10.17 -11.59 -1.84
CA ALA A 52 -11.51 -11.26 -2.35
C ALA A 52 -12.25 -12.46 -2.98
N ALA A 53 -11.89 -13.69 -2.62
CA ALA A 53 -12.60 -14.91 -3.01
C ALA A 53 -13.38 -15.49 -1.83
#